data_AF-A0A975N5I8-F1
#
_entry.id   AF-A0A975N5I8-F1
#
_cell.length_a   1.000
_cell.length_b   1.000
_cell.length_c   1.000
_cell.angle_alpha   90.00
_cell.angle_beta   90.00
_cell.angle_gamma   90.00
#
_symmetry.space_group_name_H-M   'P 1'
#
loop_
_entity.id
_entity.type
_entity.pdbx_description
1 polymer ?
#
loop_
_entity_poly.entity_id
_entity_poly.type
_entity_poly.pdbx_seq_one_letter_code
_entity_poly.pdbx_strand_id
1 'polypeptide(L)'
;MRPTRVDSPDNTRIDERIRQLERDLARRYDRIPPGLIHRMVAYARSRFAHARVLRFVPILIERRVRAHLDLTTGMSGRSCPAIAGNAAPGRALSEWARLTAHRLLSEALPRRWAHTQGVARRAAEIGTAFPPTDRETLVAAAWLHDLGYTPALVRTGFHPVDGAEFLAACGVPNRVCALVAHHTGAAAVAELVGLSGELAKFPDERGAVRDALWFCDMTTSPDGAPVTFADRMTELRARRGPDDPVVRALAANGSERAAAVHRTEELLRRAEIRTGCRR
;
A
#
# COMPACT_ATOMS: atom_id res chain seq x y z
N MET A 1 23.06 29.94 -20.17
CA MET A 1 22.26 29.19 -21.16
C MET A 1 22.52 27.71 -20.94
N ARG A 2 21.60 26.97 -20.28
CA ARG A 2 21.75 25.51 -20.08
C ARG A 2 21.49 24.82 -21.43
N PRO A 3 22.33 23.87 -21.88
CA PRO A 3 22.04 23.15 -23.10
C PRO A 3 20.79 22.29 -22.86
N THR A 4 19.78 22.50 -23.70
CA THR A 4 18.62 21.62 -23.85
C THR A 4 19.12 20.22 -24.17
N ARG A 5 18.65 19.21 -23.43
CA ARG A 5 18.94 17.80 -23.72
C ARG A 5 18.42 17.50 -25.13
N VAL A 6 19.32 17.45 -26.11
CA VAL A 6 19.04 16.91 -27.43
C VAL A 6 18.88 15.41 -27.27
N ASP A 7 17.76 14.86 -27.74
CA ASP A 7 17.50 13.43 -27.73
C ASP A 7 18.51 12.71 -28.63
N SER A 8 19.54 12.12 -28.00
CA SER A 8 20.55 11.30 -28.69
C SER A 8 19.91 9.98 -29.16
N PRO A 9 20.29 9.43 -30.33
CA PRO A 9 19.83 8.11 -30.79
C PRO A 9 20.07 6.98 -29.78
N ASP A 10 21.06 7.12 -28.89
CA ASP A 10 21.28 6.20 -27.77
C ASP A 10 20.15 6.25 -26.73
N ASN A 11 19.55 7.42 -26.47
CA ASN A 11 18.39 7.54 -25.58
C ASN A 11 17.18 6.82 -26.18
N THR A 12 16.92 7.01 -27.47
CA THR A 12 15.81 6.35 -28.19
C THR A 12 15.94 4.82 -28.13
N ARG A 13 17.16 4.29 -28.35
CA ARG A 13 17.42 2.85 -28.26
C ARG A 13 17.23 2.31 -26.84
N ILE A 14 17.59 3.09 -25.82
CA ILE A 14 17.38 2.71 -24.41
C ILE A 14 15.89 2.73 -24.06
N ASP A 15 15.15 3.73 -24.51
CA ASP A 15 13.71 3.81 -24.33
C ASP A 15 12.98 2.63 -24.96
N GLU A 16 13.40 2.21 -26.15
CA GLU A 16 12.85 1.03 -26.80
C GLU A 16 13.16 -0.26 -26.03
N ARG A 17 14.39 -0.40 -25.50
CA ARG A 17 14.73 -1.53 -24.61
C ARG A 17 13.90 -1.56 -23.34
N ILE A 18 13.62 -0.40 -22.73
CA ILE A 18 12.75 -0.30 -21.54
C ILE A 18 11.31 -0.68 -21.88
N ARG A 19 10.77 -0.21 -23.02
CA ARG A 19 9.44 -0.61 -23.49
C ARG A 19 9.35 -2.11 -23.77
N GLN A 20 10.39 -2.70 -24.37
CA GLN A 20 10.45 -4.14 -24.59
C GLN A 20 10.48 -4.92 -23.28
N LEU A 21 11.33 -4.50 -22.33
CA LEU A 21 11.40 -5.07 -20.99
C LEU A 21 10.03 -5.06 -20.29
N GLU A 22 9.31 -3.93 -20.35
CA GLU A 22 7.97 -3.83 -19.76
C GLU A 22 7.00 -4.84 -20.37
N ARG A 23 6.99 -4.98 -21.70
CA ARG A 23 6.16 -5.98 -22.38
C ARG A 23 6.54 -7.41 -21.98
N ASP A 24 7.83 -7.71 -21.85
CA ASP A 24 8.34 -9.03 -21.46
C ASP A 24 7.93 -9.38 -20.03
N LEU A 25 8.04 -8.43 -19.10
CA LEU A 25 7.58 -8.58 -17.72
C LEU A 25 6.07 -8.76 -17.65
N ALA A 26 5.29 -7.99 -18.40
CA ALA A 26 3.83 -8.11 -18.45
C ALA A 26 3.37 -9.48 -18.96
N ARG A 27 4.06 -10.05 -19.94
CA ARG A 27 3.77 -11.42 -20.42
C ARG A 27 4.19 -12.49 -19.42
N ARG A 28 5.33 -12.33 -18.76
CA ARG A 28 5.87 -13.31 -17.80
C ARG A 28 5.09 -13.34 -16.49
N TYR A 29 4.58 -12.20 -16.04
CA TYR A 29 3.86 -12.03 -14.78
C TYR A 29 2.41 -11.61 -15.05
N ASP A 30 1.69 -12.41 -15.84
CA ASP A 30 0.29 -12.21 -16.26
C ASP A 30 -0.70 -12.04 -15.09
N ARG A 31 -0.37 -12.57 -13.92
CA ARG A 31 -1.14 -12.44 -12.66
C ARG A 31 -0.98 -11.08 -11.98
N ILE A 32 -0.12 -10.20 -12.46
CA ILE A 32 0.09 -8.85 -11.92
C ILE A 32 -0.66 -7.84 -12.79
N PRO A 33 -1.36 -6.86 -12.20
CA PRO A 33 -2.05 -5.84 -12.99
C PRO A 33 -1.06 -5.13 -13.94
N PRO A 34 -1.33 -5.04 -15.26
CA PRO A 34 -0.38 -4.42 -16.19
C PRO A 34 0.01 -2.99 -15.82
N GLY A 35 -0.96 -2.21 -15.31
CA GLY A 35 -0.69 -0.85 -14.81
C GLY A 35 0.26 -0.81 -13.62
N LEU A 36 0.36 -1.89 -12.83
CA LEU A 36 1.33 -2.00 -11.74
C LEU A 36 2.74 -2.23 -12.28
N ILE A 37 2.90 -3.13 -13.25
CA ILE A 37 4.20 -3.37 -13.92
C ILE A 37 4.70 -2.10 -14.58
N HIS A 38 3.84 -1.39 -15.31
CA HIS A 38 4.17 -0.10 -15.90
C HIS A 38 4.73 0.88 -14.86
N ARG A 39 4.03 1.04 -13.73
CA ARG A 39 4.47 1.93 -12.64
C ARG A 39 5.74 1.45 -11.93
N MET A 40 5.95 0.14 -11.80
CA MET A 40 7.21 -0.43 -11.28
C MET A 40 8.39 -0.05 -12.16
N VAL A 41 8.24 -0.22 -13.47
CA VAL A 41 9.27 0.15 -14.47
C VAL A 41 9.51 1.66 -14.43
N ALA A 42 8.45 2.48 -14.42
CA ALA A 42 8.56 3.93 -14.36
C ALA A 42 9.25 4.41 -13.06
N TYR A 43 8.89 3.84 -11.92
CA TYR A 43 9.51 4.14 -10.63
C TYR A 43 10.98 3.68 -10.57
N ALA A 44 11.28 2.48 -11.06
CA ALA A 44 12.66 2.01 -11.15
C ALA A 44 13.49 2.91 -12.08
N ARG A 45 12.91 3.38 -13.19
CA ARG A 45 13.54 4.32 -14.12
C ARG A 45 13.80 5.67 -13.49
N SER A 46 12.87 6.23 -12.69
CA SER A 46 13.03 7.56 -12.08
C SER A 46 14.25 7.64 -11.15
N ARG A 47 14.60 6.52 -10.49
CA ARG A 47 15.81 6.37 -9.67
C ARG A 47 17.11 6.55 -10.47
N PHE A 48 17.06 6.44 -11.79
CA PHE A 48 18.20 6.62 -12.70
C PHE A 48 18.08 7.90 -13.54
N ALA A 49 17.19 8.84 -13.22
CA ALA A 49 16.96 10.07 -14.01
C ALA A 49 18.21 10.94 -14.21
N HIS A 50 19.18 10.83 -13.29
CA HIS A 50 20.45 11.55 -13.30
C HIS A 50 21.65 10.65 -13.63
N ALA A 51 21.43 9.42 -14.08
CA ALA A 51 22.52 8.50 -14.43
C ALA A 51 23.32 9.03 -15.63
N ARG A 52 24.65 9.06 -15.49
CA ARG A 52 25.57 9.47 -16.56
C ARG A 52 25.89 8.33 -17.53
N VAL A 53 25.73 7.08 -17.09
CA VAL A 53 26.01 5.87 -17.87
C VAL A 53 24.69 5.13 -18.10
N LEU A 54 24.12 5.29 -19.30
CA LEU A 54 22.77 4.81 -19.58
C LEU A 54 22.72 3.34 -20.04
N ARG A 55 23.82 2.78 -20.56
CA ARG A 55 23.87 1.42 -21.14
C ARG A 55 23.41 0.31 -20.19
N PHE A 56 23.58 0.50 -18.88
CA PHE A 56 23.22 -0.46 -17.84
C PHE A 56 21.83 -0.22 -17.24
N VAL A 57 21.20 0.93 -17.52
CA VAL A 57 19.92 1.33 -16.91
C VAL A 57 18.83 0.29 -17.14
N PRO A 58 18.63 -0.28 -18.35
CA PRO A 58 17.60 -1.32 -18.55
C PRO A 58 17.80 -2.57 -17.66
N ILE A 59 19.06 -3.01 -17.50
CA ILE A 59 19.40 -4.19 -16.69
C ILE A 59 19.15 -3.92 -15.20
N LEU A 60 19.50 -2.71 -14.73
CA LEU A 60 19.28 -2.31 -13.35
C LEU A 60 17.79 -2.14 -13.03
N ILE A 61 17.01 -1.60 -13.98
CA ILE A 61 15.55 -1.54 -13.90
C ILE A 61 14.98 -2.95 -13.79
N GLU A 62 15.35 -3.85 -14.72
CA GLU A 62 14.86 -5.22 -14.74
C GLU A 62 15.15 -5.95 -13.42
N ARG A 63 16.41 -5.91 -12.96
CA ARG A 63 16.83 -6.55 -11.71
C ARG A 63 16.01 -6.04 -10.53
N ARG A 64 15.77 -4.72 -10.48
CA ARG A 64 14.95 -4.11 -9.43
C ARG A 64 13.50 -4.57 -9.51
N VAL A 65 12.87 -4.51 -10.68
CA VAL A 65 11.47 -4.90 -10.85
C VAL A 65 11.26 -6.38 -10.53
N ARG A 66 12.14 -7.26 -11.02
CA ARG A 66 12.10 -8.70 -10.70
C ARG A 66 12.20 -8.97 -9.20
N ALA A 67 13.09 -8.31 -8.47
CA ALA A 67 13.18 -8.50 -7.02
C ALA A 67 11.86 -8.23 -6.28
N HIS A 68 11.08 -7.23 -6.72
CA HIS A 68 9.78 -6.92 -6.14
C HIS A 68 8.70 -7.90 -6.60
N LEU A 69 8.72 -8.29 -7.88
CA LEU A 69 7.81 -9.30 -8.41
C LEU A 69 8.01 -10.64 -7.70
N ASP A 70 9.25 -11.06 -7.46
CA ASP A 70 9.55 -12.33 -6.79
C ASP A 70 9.03 -12.32 -5.34
N LEU A 71 9.16 -11.21 -4.61
CA LEU A 71 8.59 -11.05 -3.26
C LEU A 71 7.04 -11.09 -3.25
N THR A 72 6.40 -10.53 -4.26
CA THR A 72 4.93 -10.43 -4.33
C THR A 72 4.26 -11.63 -5.02
N THR A 73 5.03 -12.44 -5.78
CA THR A 73 4.55 -13.60 -6.53
C THR A 73 5.14 -14.93 -6.08
N GLY A 74 6.15 -14.94 -5.21
CA GLY A 74 6.86 -16.15 -4.78
C GLY A 74 7.57 -16.90 -5.91
N MET A 75 7.65 -16.34 -7.12
CA MET A 75 8.28 -16.97 -8.27
C MET A 75 9.78 -16.64 -8.24
N SER A 76 10.61 -17.53 -7.69
CA SER A 76 12.06 -17.33 -7.68
C SER A 76 12.69 -17.64 -9.05
N GLY A 77 12.62 -16.72 -10.02
CA GLY A 77 13.46 -16.66 -11.23
C GLY A 77 13.51 -17.87 -12.20
N ARG A 78 13.10 -19.08 -11.81
CA ARG A 78 13.08 -20.29 -12.62
C ARG A 78 11.83 -20.28 -13.47
N SER A 79 12.02 -20.47 -14.76
CA SER A 79 10.97 -20.56 -15.75
C SER A 79 9.98 -21.66 -15.36
N CYS A 80 8.76 -21.30 -15.00
CA CYS A 80 7.64 -22.23 -15.15
C CYS A 80 7.28 -22.28 -16.65
N PRO A 81 6.92 -23.45 -17.20
CA PRO A 81 6.34 -23.50 -18.54
C PRO A 81 5.08 -22.63 -18.52
N ALA A 82 4.87 -21.86 -19.58
CA ALA A 82 3.63 -21.13 -19.78
C ALA A 82 2.47 -22.13 -19.74
N ILE A 83 1.75 -22.18 -18.62
CA ILE A 83 0.43 -22.81 -18.61
C ILE A 83 -0.43 -21.88 -19.43
N ALA A 84 -0.71 -22.28 -20.66
CA ALA A 84 -1.68 -21.67 -21.55
C ALA A 84 -3.08 -21.82 -20.91
N GLY A 85 -3.38 -20.94 -19.96
CA GLY A 85 -4.72 -20.66 -19.49
C GLY A 85 -5.07 -19.26 -19.96
N ASN A 86 -6.22 -19.11 -20.64
CA ASN A 86 -6.76 -17.84 -21.11
C ASN A 86 -6.39 -16.68 -20.18
N ALA A 87 -5.71 -15.67 -20.73
CA ALA A 87 -5.35 -14.45 -20.04
C ALA A 87 -6.62 -13.82 -19.46
N ALA A 88 -6.84 -14.02 -18.17
CA ALA A 88 -7.90 -13.34 -17.45
C ALA A 88 -7.67 -11.83 -17.59
N PRO A 89 -8.72 -11.01 -17.78
CA PRO A 89 -8.58 -9.56 -17.78
C PRO A 89 -7.82 -9.13 -16.51
N GLY A 90 -6.91 -8.17 -16.67
CA GLY A 90 -5.94 -7.80 -15.64
C GLY A 90 -6.57 -7.66 -14.26
N ARG A 91 -5.98 -8.32 -13.26
CA ARG A 91 -6.51 -8.35 -11.88
C ARG A 91 -6.74 -6.96 -11.30
N ALA A 92 -7.76 -6.83 -10.47
CA ALA A 92 -8.00 -5.64 -9.66
C ALA A 92 -6.82 -5.40 -8.68
N LEU A 93 -6.59 -4.14 -8.29
CA LEU A 93 -5.50 -3.79 -7.36
C LEU A 93 -5.73 -4.42 -5.98
N SER A 94 -6.98 -4.45 -5.52
CA SER A 94 -7.40 -5.06 -4.27
C SER A 94 -7.17 -6.58 -4.25
N GLU A 95 -7.33 -7.27 -5.38
CA GLU A 95 -7.03 -8.70 -5.48
C GLU A 95 -5.52 -8.96 -5.40
N TRP A 96 -4.72 -8.18 -6.13
CA TRP A 96 -3.25 -8.24 -6.02
C TRP A 96 -2.79 -7.94 -4.59
N ALA A 97 -3.39 -6.93 -3.96
CA ALA A 97 -3.09 -6.52 -2.59
C ALA A 97 -3.35 -7.66 -1.60
N ARG A 98 -4.51 -8.31 -1.69
CA ARG A 98 -4.84 -9.49 -0.88
C ARG A 98 -3.83 -10.62 -1.03
N LEU A 99 -3.46 -10.96 -2.27
CA LEU A 99 -2.50 -12.02 -2.54
C LEU A 99 -1.11 -11.70 -2.00
N THR A 100 -0.69 -10.44 -2.12
CA THR A 100 0.59 -9.94 -1.58
C THR A 100 0.59 -9.99 -0.06
N ALA A 101 -0.47 -9.48 0.58
CA ALA A 101 -0.66 -9.52 2.02
C ALA A 101 -0.65 -10.96 2.56
N HIS A 102 -1.38 -11.86 1.92
CA HIS A 102 -1.40 -13.27 2.29
C HIS A 102 0.02 -13.86 2.29
N ARG A 103 0.78 -13.69 1.22
CA ARG A 103 2.15 -14.24 1.11
C ARG A 103 3.11 -13.69 2.16
N LEU A 104 3.02 -12.40 2.44
CA LEU A 104 3.98 -11.72 3.33
C LEU A 104 3.61 -11.82 4.81
N LEU A 105 2.35 -12.11 5.15
CA LEU A 105 1.86 -12.10 6.52
C LEU A 105 1.41 -13.47 7.03
N SER A 106 0.85 -14.37 6.19
CA SER A 106 0.13 -15.55 6.69
C SER A 106 1.00 -16.49 7.52
N GLU A 107 2.21 -16.79 7.06
CA GLU A 107 3.15 -17.66 7.75
C GLU A 107 3.98 -16.90 8.79
N ALA A 108 4.51 -15.73 8.41
CA ALA A 108 5.43 -14.96 9.25
C ALA A 108 4.73 -14.28 10.45
N LEU A 109 3.48 -13.85 10.28
CA LEU A 109 2.74 -13.02 11.23
C LEU A 109 1.24 -13.40 11.24
N PRO A 110 0.87 -14.64 11.63
CA PRO A 110 -0.49 -15.17 11.46
C PRO A 110 -1.57 -14.34 12.16
N ARG A 111 -1.28 -13.82 13.36
CA ARG A 111 -2.20 -12.92 14.08
C ARG A 111 -2.42 -11.61 13.33
N ARG A 112 -1.36 -11.04 12.77
CA ARG A 112 -1.46 -9.83 11.94
C ARG A 112 -2.22 -10.10 10.64
N TRP A 113 -2.00 -11.25 10.02
CA TRP A 113 -2.80 -11.70 8.89
C TRP A 113 -4.30 -11.79 9.23
N ALA A 114 -4.67 -12.30 10.40
CA ALA A 114 -6.06 -12.29 10.87
C ALA A 114 -6.61 -10.86 11.01
N HIS A 115 -5.86 -9.98 11.65
CA HIS A 115 -6.20 -8.55 11.75
C HIS A 115 -6.40 -7.91 10.37
N THR A 116 -5.43 -8.02 9.46
CA THR A 116 -5.50 -7.46 8.10
C THR A 116 -6.72 -7.96 7.33
N GLN A 117 -7.09 -9.25 7.46
CA GLN A 117 -8.31 -9.79 6.87
C GLN A 117 -9.57 -9.11 7.44
N GLY A 118 -9.62 -8.88 8.75
CA GLY A 118 -10.72 -8.15 9.40
C GLY A 118 -10.85 -6.72 8.88
N VAL A 119 -9.73 -5.99 8.81
CA VAL A 119 -9.69 -4.59 8.31
C VAL A 119 -10.15 -4.53 6.85
N ALA A 120 -9.69 -5.46 6.01
CA ALA A 120 -10.08 -5.50 4.60
C ALA A 120 -11.55 -5.92 4.39
N ARG A 121 -12.08 -6.82 5.23
CA ARG A 121 -13.51 -7.17 5.24
C ARG A 121 -14.34 -5.93 5.57
N ARG A 122 -13.95 -5.20 6.63
CA ARG A 122 -14.62 -3.96 7.04
C ARG A 122 -14.57 -2.89 5.95
N ALA A 123 -13.41 -2.72 5.32
CA ALA A 123 -13.23 -1.82 4.18
C ALA A 123 -14.13 -2.17 2.99
N ALA A 124 -14.32 -3.46 2.70
CA ALA A 124 -15.19 -3.92 1.63
C ALA A 124 -16.67 -3.66 1.95
N GLU A 125 -17.09 -3.84 3.21
CA GLU A 125 -18.46 -3.54 3.67
C GLU A 125 -18.79 -2.05 3.51
N ILE A 126 -17.96 -1.17 4.12
CA ILE A 126 -18.21 0.26 4.12
C ILE A 126 -17.92 0.93 2.77
N GLY A 127 -17.13 0.27 1.92
CA GLY A 127 -16.73 0.75 0.60
C GLY A 127 -17.91 1.01 -0.34
N THR A 128 -19.09 0.44 -0.05
CA THR A 128 -20.33 0.71 -0.82
C THR A 128 -20.81 2.16 -0.70
N ALA A 129 -20.41 2.88 0.35
CA ALA A 129 -20.69 4.31 0.52
C ALA A 129 -19.76 5.23 -0.29
N PHE A 130 -18.77 4.68 -0.98
CA PHE A 130 -17.76 5.41 -1.74
C PHE A 130 -17.91 5.20 -3.25
N PRO A 131 -17.44 6.16 -4.08
CA PRO A 131 -17.28 5.92 -5.52
C PRO A 131 -16.44 4.67 -5.80
N PRO A 132 -16.65 3.96 -6.93
CA PRO A 132 -15.94 2.71 -7.21
C PRO A 132 -14.40 2.80 -7.14
N THR A 133 -13.82 3.91 -7.57
CA THR A 133 -12.37 4.17 -7.52
C THR A 133 -11.84 4.34 -6.09
N ASP A 134 -12.60 5.03 -5.24
CA ASP A 134 -12.28 5.23 -3.83
C ASP A 134 -12.45 3.94 -3.04
N ARG A 135 -13.51 3.17 -3.32
CA ARG A 135 -13.71 1.83 -2.76
C ARG A 135 -12.52 0.91 -3.07
N GLU A 136 -12.09 0.86 -4.32
CA GLU A 136 -10.95 0.02 -4.72
C GLU A 136 -9.66 0.47 -4.02
N THR A 137 -9.44 1.78 -3.90
CA THR A 137 -8.31 2.36 -3.16
C THR A 137 -8.34 1.98 -1.68
N LEU A 138 -9.51 2.11 -1.03
CA LEU A 138 -9.71 1.78 0.37
C LEU A 138 -9.43 0.29 0.65
N VAL A 139 -10.02 -0.61 -0.14
CA VAL A 139 -9.85 -2.06 0.04
C VAL A 139 -8.39 -2.47 -0.21
N ALA A 140 -7.75 -1.92 -1.26
CA ALA A 140 -6.34 -2.17 -1.50
C ALA A 140 -5.47 -1.68 -0.33
N ALA A 141 -5.67 -0.45 0.16
CA ALA A 141 -4.93 0.08 1.30
C ALA A 141 -5.15 -0.75 2.57
N ALA A 142 -6.38 -1.21 2.82
CA ALA A 142 -6.72 -2.06 3.96
C ALA A 142 -5.94 -3.40 3.96
N TRP A 143 -5.79 -4.05 2.80
CA TRP A 143 -4.94 -5.25 2.69
C TRP A 143 -3.46 -4.97 2.93
N LEU A 144 -2.99 -3.76 2.65
CA LEU A 144 -1.55 -3.43 2.60
C LEU A 144 -1.04 -2.67 3.83
N HIS A 145 -1.92 -2.12 4.67
CA HIS A 145 -1.56 -1.15 5.72
C HIS A 145 -0.49 -1.67 6.70
N ASP A 146 -0.52 -2.96 7.00
CA ASP A 146 0.31 -3.61 8.01
C ASP A 146 1.48 -4.41 7.42
N LEU A 147 1.73 -4.31 6.11
CA LEU A 147 2.81 -5.04 5.45
C LEU A 147 4.21 -4.70 5.99
N GLY A 148 4.44 -3.46 6.42
CA GLY A 148 5.75 -3.04 6.90
C GLY A 148 6.21 -3.74 8.19
N TYR A 149 5.34 -4.53 8.83
CA TYR A 149 5.74 -5.41 9.94
C TYR A 149 6.48 -6.67 9.48
N THR A 150 6.34 -7.08 8.23
CA THR A 150 7.01 -8.28 7.71
C THR A 150 8.52 -8.11 7.83
N PRO A 151 9.27 -9.07 8.43
CA PRO A 151 10.71 -8.94 8.62
C PRO A 151 11.51 -8.62 7.35
N ALA A 152 11.06 -9.14 6.19
CA ALA A 152 11.67 -8.87 4.89
C ALA A 152 11.54 -7.41 4.42
N LEU A 153 10.64 -6.62 5.01
CA LEU A 153 10.35 -5.23 4.63
C LEU A 153 10.87 -4.20 5.64
N VAL A 154 11.28 -4.62 6.83
CA VAL A 154 11.76 -3.72 7.88
C VAL A 154 13.04 -3.03 7.41
N ARG A 155 13.05 -1.69 7.50
CA ARG A 155 14.19 -0.83 7.14
C ARG A 155 14.46 0.22 8.21
N THR A 156 13.41 0.91 8.65
CA THR A 156 13.47 1.93 9.70
C THR A 156 12.99 1.40 11.04
N GLY A 157 12.26 0.28 11.04
CA GLY A 157 11.58 -0.24 12.23
C GLY A 157 10.19 0.38 12.44
N PHE A 158 9.77 1.31 11.58
CA PHE A 158 8.46 1.94 11.61
C PHE A 158 7.62 1.46 10.44
N HIS A 159 6.71 0.53 10.73
CA HIS A 159 5.95 -0.21 9.72
C HIS A 159 5.15 0.64 8.71
N PRO A 160 4.59 1.83 9.04
CA PRO A 160 3.86 2.61 8.04
C PRO A 160 4.79 3.12 6.94
N VAL A 161 5.99 3.59 7.31
CA VAL A 161 7.01 4.06 6.36
C VAL A 161 7.61 2.89 5.59
N ASP A 162 7.99 1.83 6.29
CA ASP A 162 8.61 0.65 5.68
C ASP A 162 7.67 -0.01 4.65
N GLY A 163 6.38 -0.11 4.98
CA GLY A 163 5.34 -0.58 4.06
C GLY A 163 5.15 0.36 2.88
N ALA A 164 4.99 1.67 3.12
CA ALA A 164 4.76 2.64 2.05
C ALA A 164 5.91 2.74 1.05
N GLU A 165 7.16 2.69 1.53
CA GLU A 165 8.36 2.70 0.67
C GLU A 165 8.46 1.42 -0.17
N PHE A 166 8.15 0.26 0.41
CA PHE A 166 8.07 -0.99 -0.36
C PHE A 166 7.00 -0.91 -1.45
N LEU A 167 5.80 -0.44 -1.12
CA LEU A 167 4.68 -0.33 -2.07
C LEU A 167 4.97 0.66 -3.19
N ALA A 168 5.57 1.80 -2.87
CA ALA A 168 6.02 2.76 -3.87
C ALA A 168 7.03 2.12 -4.84
N ALA A 169 7.95 1.30 -4.32
CA ALA A 169 8.89 0.55 -5.14
C ALA A 169 8.24 -0.58 -5.96
N CYS A 170 7.12 -1.13 -5.49
CA CYS A 170 6.22 -2.00 -6.25
C CYS A 170 5.32 -1.24 -7.24
N GLY A 171 5.52 0.06 -7.45
CA GLY A 171 4.73 0.84 -8.39
C GLY A 171 3.26 0.99 -7.98
N VAL A 172 2.91 0.74 -6.72
CA VAL A 172 1.53 0.94 -6.23
C VAL A 172 1.17 2.43 -6.34
N PRO A 173 -0.10 2.79 -6.68
CA PRO A 173 -0.48 4.18 -6.80
C PRO A 173 -0.12 5.00 -5.55
N ASN A 174 0.45 6.20 -5.74
CA ASN A 174 0.95 7.04 -4.65
C ASN A 174 -0.09 7.23 -3.53
N ARG A 175 -1.35 7.49 -3.91
CA ARG A 175 -2.46 7.62 -2.95
C ARG A 175 -2.59 6.43 -2.00
N VAL A 176 -2.47 5.19 -2.50
CA VAL A 176 -2.49 3.98 -1.66
C VAL A 176 -1.27 3.92 -0.75
N CYS A 177 -0.07 4.20 -1.27
CA CYS A 177 1.15 4.24 -0.46
C CYS A 177 1.04 5.28 0.65
N ALA A 178 0.45 6.44 0.37
CA ALA A 178 0.27 7.51 1.35
C ALA A 178 -0.78 7.18 2.40
N LEU A 179 -1.89 6.52 2.02
CA LEU A 179 -2.85 5.97 2.98
C LEU A 179 -2.19 4.95 3.92
N VAL A 180 -1.33 4.07 3.38
CA VAL A 180 -0.54 3.14 4.19
C VAL A 180 0.48 3.87 5.08
N ALA A 181 1.15 4.91 4.58
CA ALA A 181 2.10 5.68 5.37
C ALA A 181 1.45 6.38 6.58
N HIS A 182 0.22 6.89 6.39
CA HIS A 182 -0.49 7.72 7.36
C HIS A 182 -1.56 6.97 8.15
N HIS A 183 -1.68 5.65 8.03
CA HIS A 183 -2.74 4.91 8.71
C HIS A 183 -2.66 5.08 10.24
N THR A 184 -3.83 5.15 10.88
CA THR A 184 -4.01 5.14 12.34
C THR A 184 -3.16 6.17 13.08
N GLY A 185 -3.00 7.35 12.48
CA GLY A 185 -2.31 8.48 13.11
C GLY A 185 -0.80 8.30 13.22
N ALA A 186 -0.20 7.59 12.26
CA ALA A 186 1.23 7.36 12.15
C ALA A 186 2.08 8.64 12.32
N ALA A 187 1.59 9.81 11.90
CA ALA A 187 2.31 11.08 12.02
C ALA A 187 2.77 11.41 13.45
N ALA A 188 1.92 11.20 14.46
CA ALA A 188 2.30 11.47 15.85
C ALA A 188 3.35 10.47 16.37
N VAL A 189 3.32 9.22 15.90
CA VAL A 189 4.35 8.23 16.24
C VAL A 189 5.66 8.58 15.53
N ALA A 190 5.59 8.97 14.25
CA ALA A 190 6.75 9.36 13.45
C ALA A 190 7.52 10.53 14.08
N GLU A 191 6.81 11.50 14.65
CA GLU A 191 7.41 12.61 15.39
C GLU A 191 8.19 12.11 16.62
N LEU A 192 7.58 11.23 17.42
CA LEU A 192 8.21 10.66 18.62
C LEU A 192 9.45 9.81 18.32
N VAL A 193 9.50 9.17 17.15
CA VAL A 193 10.62 8.30 16.74
C VAL A 193 11.57 8.95 15.74
N GLY A 194 11.42 10.25 15.45
CA GLY A 194 12.33 10.99 14.57
C GLY A 194 12.22 10.66 13.08
N LEU A 195 11.09 10.13 12.62
CA LEU A 195 10.83 9.71 11.24
C LEU A 195 9.86 10.62 10.47
N SER A 196 9.55 11.82 10.98
CA SER A 196 8.69 12.79 10.29
C SER A 196 9.15 13.13 8.87
N GLY A 197 10.48 13.22 8.65
CA GLY A 197 11.04 13.48 7.32
C GLY A 197 10.82 12.34 6.32
N GLU A 198 10.90 11.10 6.79
CA GLU A 198 10.62 9.92 5.95
C GLU A 198 9.12 9.82 5.63
N LEU A 199 8.28 10.10 6.62
CA LEU A 199 6.83 10.13 6.44
C LEU A 199 6.39 11.25 5.47
N ALA A 200 7.04 12.41 5.50
CA ALA A 200 6.71 13.58 4.67
C ALA A 200 6.85 13.34 3.14
N LYS A 201 7.51 12.25 2.73
CA LYS A 201 7.55 11.83 1.31
C LYS A 201 6.16 11.43 0.78
N PHE A 202 5.23 11.10 1.69
CA PHE A 202 3.89 10.69 1.37
C PHE A 202 2.89 11.76 1.83
N PRO A 203 2.02 12.29 0.94
CA PRO A 203 1.06 13.32 1.32
C PRO A 203 -0.13 12.73 2.11
N ASP A 204 -0.46 13.30 3.27
CA ASP A 204 -1.70 12.96 3.99
C ASP A 204 -2.89 13.67 3.33
N GLU A 205 -3.79 12.91 2.70
CA GLU A 205 -4.95 13.46 2.00
C GLU A 205 -6.01 14.04 2.93
N ARG A 206 -6.01 13.69 4.23
CA ARG A 206 -6.99 14.15 5.23
C ARG A 206 -8.46 14.09 4.76
N GLY A 207 -8.76 13.06 3.96
CA GLY A 207 -10.04 12.88 3.29
C GLY A 207 -10.83 11.68 3.81
N ALA A 208 -12.00 11.45 3.20
CA ALA A 208 -12.93 10.41 3.63
C ALA A 208 -12.37 8.99 3.49
N VAL A 209 -11.53 8.71 2.49
CA VAL A 209 -10.91 7.37 2.32
C VAL A 209 -9.85 7.12 3.39
N ARG A 210 -9.04 8.14 3.71
CA ARG A 210 -8.11 8.11 4.85
C ARG A 210 -8.83 7.82 6.16
N ASP A 211 -9.89 8.57 6.46
CA ASP A 211 -10.67 8.37 7.68
C ASP A 211 -11.32 6.98 7.73
N ALA A 212 -11.82 6.50 6.59
CA ALA A 212 -12.39 5.16 6.47
C ALA A 212 -11.35 4.06 6.72
N LEU A 213 -10.11 4.22 6.25
CA LEU A 213 -9.04 3.26 6.54
C LEU A 213 -8.73 3.22 8.03
N TRP A 214 -8.63 4.39 8.66
CA TRP A 214 -8.42 4.52 10.12
C TRP A 214 -9.57 3.88 10.89
N PHE A 215 -10.82 4.15 10.49
CA PHE A 215 -12.02 3.54 11.06
C PHE A 215 -11.95 2.00 10.97
N CYS A 216 -11.61 1.45 9.79
CA CYS A 216 -11.51 0.00 9.62
C CYS A 216 -10.46 -0.63 10.54
N ASP A 217 -9.27 -0.04 10.65
CA ASP A 217 -8.21 -0.53 11.53
C ASP A 217 -8.63 -0.43 13.01
N MET A 218 -9.11 0.74 13.43
CA MET A 218 -9.44 1.02 14.83
C MET A 218 -10.78 0.43 15.30
N THR A 219 -11.53 -0.23 14.42
CA THR A 219 -12.73 -1.04 14.76
C THR A 219 -12.53 -2.53 14.51
N THR A 220 -11.28 -2.96 14.31
CA THR A 220 -10.91 -4.35 14.12
C THR A 220 -9.93 -4.80 15.21
N SER A 221 -10.23 -5.92 15.85
CA SER A 221 -9.38 -6.51 16.88
C SER A 221 -8.07 -7.06 16.28
N PRO A 222 -7.05 -7.36 17.11
CA PRO A 222 -5.84 -8.04 16.65
C PRO A 222 -6.08 -9.41 15.99
N ASP A 223 -7.24 -10.00 16.21
CA ASP A 223 -7.61 -11.32 15.69
C ASP A 223 -8.62 -11.22 14.54
N GLY A 224 -8.90 -10.00 14.06
CA GLY A 224 -9.75 -9.74 12.88
C GLY A 224 -11.25 -9.68 13.16
N ALA A 225 -11.65 -9.60 14.42
CA ALA A 225 -13.04 -9.47 14.85
C ALA A 225 -13.47 -8.00 14.92
N PRO A 226 -14.74 -7.66 14.59
CA PRO A 226 -15.27 -6.32 14.81
C PRO A 226 -15.29 -5.95 16.29
N VAL A 227 -14.87 -4.73 16.61
CA VAL A 227 -14.89 -4.17 17.98
C VAL A 227 -15.25 -2.69 17.93
N THR A 228 -15.66 -2.12 19.05
CA THR A 228 -15.86 -0.67 19.13
C THR A 228 -14.51 0.05 19.17
N PHE A 229 -14.50 1.33 18.76
CA PHE A 229 -13.30 2.17 18.89
C PHE A 229 -12.84 2.28 20.35
N ALA A 230 -13.77 2.44 21.28
CA ALA A 230 -13.47 2.53 22.71
C ALA A 230 -12.78 1.26 23.23
N ASP A 231 -13.34 0.08 22.91
CA ASP A 231 -12.75 -1.20 23.29
C ASP A 231 -11.37 -1.39 22.66
N ARG A 232 -11.24 -1.01 21.38
CA ARG A 232 -9.97 -1.11 20.66
C ARG A 232 -8.86 -0.24 21.26
N MET A 233 -9.20 0.97 21.70
CA MET A 233 -8.25 1.88 22.36
C MET A 233 -7.90 1.40 23.78
N THR A 234 -8.85 0.83 24.51
CA THR A 234 -8.60 0.21 25.82
C THR A 234 -7.67 -1.00 25.69
N GLU A 235 -7.95 -1.90 24.74
CA GLU A 235 -7.08 -3.05 24.43
C GLU A 235 -5.67 -2.61 24.05
N LEU A 236 -5.55 -1.57 23.21
CA LEU A 236 -4.26 -1.08 22.74
C LEU A 236 -3.39 -0.61 23.91
N ARG A 237 -3.96 0.16 24.84
CA ARG A 237 -3.27 0.66 26.05
C ARG A 237 -2.96 -0.43 27.06
N ALA A 238 -3.80 -1.47 27.15
CA ALA A 238 -3.54 -2.59 28.04
C ALA A 238 -2.43 -3.50 27.51
N ARG A 239 -2.40 -3.74 26.19
CA ARG A 239 -1.42 -4.62 25.53
C ARG A 239 -0.06 -3.96 25.37
N ARG A 240 -0.02 -2.66 25.08
CA ARG A 240 1.22 -1.90 24.89
C ARG A 240 1.44 -1.04 26.12
N GLY A 241 2.57 -1.19 26.79
CA GLY A 241 2.87 -0.42 28.01
C GLY A 241 2.86 1.10 27.77
N PRO A 242 2.84 1.90 28.84
CA PRO A 242 2.73 3.36 28.75
C PRO A 242 3.87 4.03 27.98
N ASP A 243 5.05 3.42 27.95
CA ASP A 243 6.24 3.94 27.26
C ASP A 243 6.27 3.61 25.76
N ASP A 244 5.38 2.74 25.26
CA ASP A 244 5.29 2.41 23.84
C ASP A 244 4.97 3.70 23.04
N PRO A 245 5.73 4.04 21.99
CA PRO A 245 5.50 5.23 21.18
C PRO A 245 4.08 5.34 20.63
N VAL A 246 3.42 4.23 20.33
CA VAL A 246 2.02 4.19 19.88
C VAL A 246 1.10 4.68 21.00
N VAL A 247 1.33 4.25 22.25
CA VAL A 247 0.52 4.65 23.40
C VAL A 247 0.76 6.12 23.75
N ARG A 248 2.01 6.56 23.73
CA ARG A 248 2.36 7.98 23.92
C ARG A 248 1.71 8.86 22.85
N ALA A 249 1.73 8.43 21.59
CA ALA A 249 1.08 9.14 20.50
C ALA A 249 -0.44 9.26 20.66
N LEU A 250 -1.11 8.30 21.33
CA LEU A 250 -2.55 8.40 21.62
C LEU A 250 -2.89 9.63 22.48
N ALA A 251 -2.00 10.07 23.37
CA ALA A 251 -2.20 11.28 24.14
C ALA A 251 -2.22 12.53 23.23
N ALA A 252 -1.41 12.53 22.17
CA ALA A 252 -1.30 13.64 21.23
C ALA A 252 -2.39 13.62 20.13
N ASN A 253 -2.82 12.44 19.66
CA ASN A 253 -3.71 12.32 18.50
C ASN A 253 -5.01 11.53 18.73
N GLY A 254 -5.33 11.17 19.98
CA GLY A 254 -6.54 10.42 20.30
C GLY A 254 -7.83 11.14 19.87
N SER A 255 -7.89 12.47 19.98
CA SER A 255 -9.02 13.28 19.54
C SER A 255 -9.22 13.22 18.03
N GLU A 256 -8.14 13.32 17.24
CA GLU A 256 -8.22 13.21 15.77
C GLU A 256 -8.58 11.80 15.31
N ARG A 257 -8.09 10.75 16.00
CA ARG A 257 -8.52 9.37 15.74
C ARG A 257 -10.03 9.19 15.97
N ALA A 258 -10.54 9.70 17.08
CA ALA A 258 -11.97 9.67 17.38
C ALA A 258 -12.78 10.49 16.35
N ALA A 259 -12.27 11.66 15.94
CA ALA A 259 -12.92 12.48 14.92
C ALA A 259 -12.99 11.77 13.56
N ALA A 260 -11.93 11.07 13.14
CA ALA A 260 -11.91 10.27 11.91
C ALA A 260 -12.96 9.13 11.94
N VAL A 261 -13.09 8.44 13.08
CA VAL A 261 -14.13 7.42 13.30
C VAL A 261 -15.51 8.04 13.16
N HIS A 262 -15.78 9.13 13.88
CA HIS A 262 -17.07 9.81 13.86
C HIS A 262 -17.45 10.33 12.46
N ARG A 263 -16.49 10.92 11.72
CA ARG A 263 -16.71 11.37 10.33
C ARG A 263 -17.09 10.20 9.41
N THR A 264 -16.48 9.03 9.61
CA THR A 264 -16.82 7.81 8.86
C THR A 264 -18.21 7.31 9.22
N GLU A 265 -18.56 7.24 10.50
CA GLU A 265 -19.89 6.80 10.95
C GLU A 265 -21.01 7.71 10.43
N GLU A 266 -20.79 9.02 10.43
CA GLU A 266 -21.73 10.00 9.86
C GLU A 266 -21.87 9.82 8.34
N LEU A 267 -20.78 9.56 7.62
CA LEU A 267 -20.82 9.26 6.19
C LEU A 267 -21.67 8.01 5.92
N LEU A 268 -21.52 6.95 6.72
CA LEU A 268 -22.28 5.71 6.56
C LEU A 268 -23.77 5.91 6.84
N ARG A 269 -24.12 6.62 7.92
CA ARG A 269 -25.53 6.97 8.22
C ARG A 269 -26.17 7.74 7.07
N ARG A 270 -25.46 8.71 6.48
CA ARG A 270 -25.95 9.47 5.31
C ARG A 270 -26.13 8.61 4.07
N ALA A 271 -25.25 7.64 3.85
CA ALA A 271 -25.35 6.72 2.73
C ALA A 271 -26.58 5.80 2.88
N GLU A 272 -26.81 5.25 4.07
CA GLU A 272 -27.96 4.41 4.40
C GLU A 272 -29.29 5.12 4.21
N ILE A 273 -29.41 6.38 4.65
CA ILE A 273 -30.61 7.20 4.44
C ILE A 273 -30.89 7.37 2.93
N ARG A 274 -29.84 7.57 2.13
CA ARG A 274 -29.97 7.78 0.67
C ARG A 274 -30.40 6.51 -0.07
N THR A 275 -29.94 5.34 0.36
CA THR A 275 -30.40 4.05 -0.18
C THR A 275 -31.80 3.69 0.31
N GLY A 276 -32.16 4.05 1.55
CA GLY A 276 -33.49 3.84 2.11
C GLY A 276 -34.57 4.71 1.46
N CYS A 277 -34.27 5.97 1.12
CA CYS A 277 -35.20 6.88 0.45
C CYS A 277 -35.39 6.60 -1.06
N ARG A 278 -34.60 5.69 -1.63
CA ARG A 278 -34.68 5.26 -3.05
C ARG A 278 -35.43 3.93 -3.24
N ARG A 279 -35.94 3.34 -2.16
CA ARG A 279 -36.82 2.16 -2.17
C ARG A 279 -38.25 2.59 -1.96
#